data_AF-A0A356T2Y8-F1
#
_entry.id   AF-A0A356T2Y8-F1
#
_cell.length_a   1.000
_cell.length_b   1.000
_cell.length_c   1.000
_cell.angle_alpha   90.00
_cell.angle_beta   90.00
_cell.angle_gamma   90.00
#
_symmetry.space_group_name_H-M   'P 1'
#
loop_
_entity.id
_entity.type
_entity.pdbx_description
1 polymer ?
#
loop_
_entity_poly.entity_id
_entity_poly.type
_entity_poly.pdbx_seq_one_letter_code
_entity_poly.pdbx_strand_id
1 'polypeptide(L)'
;MVRSASPTYNSGMDRDALRRFIASPHRTWRWREAPDDPDHYRAVETSDEGLRWYAWSHLPGEDGPYDEVRQSFAEFETKGPPWDVPIETHSALHKWLLNYLRAKR
;
A
#
# COMPACT_ATOMS: atom_id res chain seq x y z
N MET A 1 -41.10 -31.42 6.29
CA MET A 1 -40.32 -30.25 5.79
C MET A 1 -39.00 -30.22 6.52
N VAL A 2 -37.92 -30.62 5.84
CA VAL A 2 -36.57 -30.62 6.42
C VAL A 2 -35.97 -29.24 6.12
N ARG A 3 -35.77 -28.42 7.15
CA ARG A 3 -35.01 -27.17 7.02
C ARG A 3 -33.54 -27.55 6.88
N SER A 4 -33.03 -27.50 5.65
CA SER A 4 -31.59 -27.50 5.40
C SER A 4 -31.00 -26.26 6.06
N ALA A 5 -30.25 -26.47 7.14
CA ALA A 5 -29.39 -25.44 7.68
C ALA A 5 -28.27 -25.21 6.67
N SER A 6 -28.27 -24.05 6.01
CA SER A 6 -27.14 -23.60 5.18
C SER A 6 -25.90 -23.47 6.07
N PRO A 7 -24.81 -24.20 5.80
CA PRO A 7 -23.55 -23.95 6.49
C PRO A 7 -22.86 -22.79 5.77
N THR A 8 -23.17 -21.55 6.12
CA THR A 8 -22.25 -20.43 5.85
C THR A 8 -21.23 -20.37 6.99
N TYR A 9 -20.46 -21.44 7.14
CA TYR A 9 -19.18 -21.38 7.83
C TYR A 9 -18.16 -20.91 6.80
N ASN A 10 -17.56 -19.76 7.07
CA ASN A 10 -16.56 -19.11 6.22
C ASN A 10 -15.29 -19.97 6.13
N SER A 11 -15.30 -21.00 5.29
CA SER A 11 -14.10 -21.70 4.81
C SER A 11 -13.41 -20.79 3.81
N GLY A 12 -12.46 -19.95 4.22
CA GLY A 12 -11.82 -19.11 3.20
C GLY A 12 -10.69 -18.16 3.58
N MET A 13 -10.36 -17.93 4.84
CA MET A 13 -9.17 -17.13 5.16
C MET A 13 -7.94 -18.02 5.28
N ASP A 14 -7.07 -17.97 4.28
CA ASP A 14 -5.73 -18.55 4.37
C ASP A 14 -4.97 -17.86 5.51
N ARG A 15 -4.91 -18.53 6.66
CA ARG A 15 -4.30 -17.99 7.88
C ARG A 15 -2.80 -17.81 7.73
N ASP A 16 -2.15 -18.57 6.86
CA ASP A 16 -0.72 -18.47 6.60
C ASP A 16 -0.41 -17.33 5.65
N ALA A 17 -1.28 -17.07 4.66
CA ALA A 17 -1.25 -15.82 3.90
C ALA A 17 -1.45 -14.60 4.81
N LEU A 18 -2.44 -14.63 5.72
CA LEU A 18 -2.65 -13.54 6.68
C LEU A 18 -1.43 -13.34 7.60
N ARG A 19 -0.85 -14.43 8.13
CA ARG A 19 0.35 -14.35 8.96
C ARG A 19 1.52 -13.74 8.20
N ARG A 20 1.75 -14.16 6.94
CA ARG A 20 2.78 -13.58 6.08
C ARG A 20 2.53 -12.10 5.82
N PHE A 21 1.29 -11.72 5.58
CA PHE A 21 0.91 -10.31 5.42
C PHE A 21 1.22 -9.48 6.68
N ILE A 22 0.85 -9.98 7.87
CA ILE A 22 1.12 -9.30 9.15
C ILE A 22 2.62 -9.21 9.44
N ALA A 23 3.37 -10.29 9.16
CA ALA A 23 4.81 -10.35 9.40
C ALA A 23 5.64 -9.60 8.35
N SER A 24 5.04 -9.26 7.21
CA SER A 24 5.72 -8.52 6.14
C SER A 24 6.28 -7.21 6.70
N PRO A 25 7.54 -6.86 6.41
CA PRO A 25 8.06 -5.54 6.76
C PRO A 25 7.43 -4.46 5.87
N HIS A 26 6.86 -4.82 4.71
CA HIS A 26 6.36 -3.87 3.72
C HIS A 26 5.10 -3.14 4.18
N ARG A 27 4.94 -1.91 3.72
CA ARG A 27 3.89 -0.99 4.16
C ARG A 27 3.32 -0.26 2.96
N THR A 28 2.07 0.12 3.10
CA THR A 28 1.38 1.01 2.17
C THR A 28 0.94 2.24 2.94
N TRP A 29 1.25 3.42 2.40
CA TRP A 29 0.69 4.68 2.86
C TRP A 29 -0.21 5.24 1.77
N ARG A 30 -1.32 5.86 2.18
CA ARG A 30 -2.30 6.49 1.30
C ARG A 30 -2.65 7.86 1.82
N TRP A 31 -2.83 8.82 0.94
CA TRP A 31 -3.29 10.16 1.26
C TRP A 31 -4.20 10.67 0.14
N ARG A 32 -5.01 11.67 0.45
CA ARG A 32 -5.89 12.30 -0.55
C ARG A 32 -5.05 13.03 -1.59
N GLU A 33 -5.41 12.88 -2.85
CA GLU A 33 -4.77 13.60 -3.95
C GLU A 33 -4.97 15.11 -3.82
N ALA A 34 -6.21 15.52 -3.53
CA ALA A 34 -6.57 16.91 -3.28
C ALA A 34 -7.48 17.02 -2.05
N PRO A 35 -7.45 18.14 -1.29
CA PRO A 35 -8.32 18.33 -0.13
C PRO A 35 -9.82 18.29 -0.45
N ASP A 36 -10.19 18.71 -1.66
CA ASP A 36 -11.54 18.80 -2.20
C ASP A 36 -11.99 17.56 -2.98
N ASP A 37 -11.09 16.59 -3.16
CA ASP A 37 -11.40 15.31 -3.80
C ASP A 37 -11.34 14.16 -2.77
N PRO A 38 -12.48 13.76 -2.18
CA PRO A 38 -12.53 12.71 -1.16
C PRO A 38 -12.37 11.30 -1.73
N ASP A 39 -12.46 11.14 -3.04
CA ASP A 39 -12.62 9.84 -3.67
C ASP A 39 -11.32 9.35 -4.32
N HIS A 40 -10.41 10.28 -4.67
CA HIS A 40 -9.11 9.99 -5.25
C HIS A 40 -7.96 10.09 -4.23
N TYR A 41 -7.10 9.08 -4.28
CA TYR A 41 -5.99 8.90 -3.35
C TYR A 41 -4.70 8.71 -4.13
N ARG A 42 -3.60 9.19 -3.55
CA ARG A 42 -2.26 8.74 -3.92
C ARG A 42 -1.75 7.77 -2.88
N ALA A 43 -0.92 6.84 -3.33
CA ALA A 43 -0.39 5.78 -2.51
C ALA A 43 1.07 5.50 -2.85
N VAL A 44 1.78 5.02 -1.83
CA VAL A 44 3.08 4.39 -1.99
C VAL A 44 3.09 3.06 -1.27
N GLU A 45 3.51 2.03 -1.98
CA GLU A 45 3.71 0.68 -1.47
C GLU A 45 5.19 0.33 -1.51
N THR A 46 5.72 -0.19 -0.41
CA THR A 46 7.10 -0.67 -0.36
C THR A 46 7.19 -2.14 -0.75
N SER A 47 8.31 -2.53 -1.34
CA SER A 47 8.62 -3.90 -1.72
C SER A 47 10.10 -4.19 -1.52
N ASP A 48 10.53 -5.42 -1.81
CA ASP A 48 11.96 -5.76 -1.87
C ASP A 48 12.69 -5.00 -2.99
N GLU A 49 11.98 -4.68 -4.08
CA GLU A 49 12.52 -4.10 -5.31
C GLU A 49 12.56 -2.56 -5.29
N GLY A 50 11.81 -1.94 -4.39
CA GLY A 50 11.72 -0.48 -4.29
C GLY A 50 10.34 0.00 -3.86
N LEU A 51 9.96 1.15 -4.39
CA LEU A 51 8.70 1.85 -4.13
C LEU A 51 7.82 1.81 -5.36
N ARG A 52 6.54 1.49 -5.15
CA ARG A 52 5.48 1.58 -6.15
C ARG A 52 4.54 2.71 -5.76
N TRP A 53 4.55 3.76 -6.55
CA TRP A 53 3.68 4.91 -6.43
C TRP A 53 2.49 4.72 -7.37
N TYR A 54 1.28 4.96 -6.92
CA TYR A 54 0.08 4.90 -7.77
C TYR A 54 -0.99 5.85 -7.24
N ALA A 55 -1.91 6.24 -8.12
CA ALA A 55 -3.17 6.84 -7.74
C ALA A 55 -4.27 5.77 -7.76
N TRP A 56 -5.32 5.98 -6.97
CA TRP A 56 -6.42 5.04 -6.85
C TRP A 56 -7.68 5.75 -6.37
N SER A 57 -8.82 5.33 -6.91
CA SER A 57 -10.15 5.82 -6.54
C SER A 57 -11.00 4.68 -6.00
N HIS A 58 -11.87 4.99 -5.04
CA HIS A 58 -12.86 4.03 -4.57
C HIS A 58 -14.19 4.11 -5.36
N LEU A 59 -14.26 4.97 -6.38
CA LEU A 59 -15.48 5.15 -7.17
C LEU A 59 -15.81 3.89 -7.97
N PRO A 60 -17.11 3.50 -8.02
CA PRO A 60 -17.54 2.42 -8.88
C PRO A 60 -17.25 2.72 -10.36
N GLY A 61 -16.58 1.80 -11.06
CA GLY A 61 -16.26 1.93 -12.48
C GLY A 61 -14.87 2.51 -12.77
N GLU A 62 -14.15 2.97 -11.75
CA GLU A 62 -12.73 3.29 -11.84
C GLU A 62 -11.93 2.08 -11.32
N ASP A 63 -11.67 1.14 -12.21
CA ASP A 63 -11.09 -0.15 -11.85
C ASP A 63 -9.57 -0.03 -11.60
N GLY A 64 -9.21 0.08 -10.33
CA GLY A 64 -7.88 -0.23 -9.82
C GLY A 64 -6.86 0.93 -9.87
N PRO A 65 -5.59 0.63 -9.56
CA PRO A 65 -4.53 1.63 -9.54
C PRO A 65 -4.23 2.20 -10.94
N TYR A 66 -3.99 3.51 -11.01
CA TYR A 66 -3.57 4.23 -12.21
C TYR A 66 -2.34 5.11 -11.92
N ASP A 67 -1.74 5.68 -12.98
CA ASP A 67 -0.53 6.50 -12.91
C ASP A 67 0.62 5.86 -12.11
N GLU A 68 0.86 4.57 -12.35
CA GLU A 68 1.89 3.83 -11.63
C GLU A 68 3.30 4.32 -11.98
N VAL A 69 4.09 4.62 -10.96
CA VAL A 69 5.53 4.92 -11.07
C VAL A 69 6.30 3.99 -10.15
N ARG A 70 7.28 3.28 -10.71
CA ARG A 70 8.24 2.50 -9.93
C ARG A 70 9.50 3.31 -9.69
N GLN A 71 9.98 3.29 -8.46
CA GLN A 71 11.15 4.04 -8.04
C GLN A 71 12.02 3.17 -7.15
N SER A 72 13.31 3.07 -7.48
CA SER A 72 14.27 2.40 -6.60
C SER A 72 14.53 3.21 -5.33
N PHE A 73 15.04 2.57 -4.28
CA PHE A 73 15.41 3.29 -3.05
C PHE A 73 16.48 4.36 -3.28
N ALA A 74 17.47 4.08 -4.14
CA ALA A 74 18.51 5.04 -4.48
C ALA A 74 17.95 6.27 -5.24
N GLU A 75 16.96 6.07 -6.10
CA GLU A 75 16.29 7.19 -6.78
C GLU A 75 15.45 8.02 -5.81
N PHE A 76 14.78 7.39 -4.86
CA PHE A 76 14.05 8.11 -3.83
C PHE A 76 14.98 8.97 -2.97
N GLU A 77 16.14 8.45 -2.57
CA GLU A 77 17.12 9.21 -1.78
C GLU A 77 17.72 10.39 -2.54
N THR A 78 17.89 10.27 -3.87
CA THR A 78 18.54 11.29 -4.70
C THR A 78 17.59 12.32 -5.27
N LYS A 79 16.41 11.88 -5.73
CA LYS A 79 15.43 12.72 -6.43
C LYS A 79 14.21 13.07 -5.57
N GLY A 80 14.02 12.38 -4.44
CA GLY A 80 12.81 12.49 -3.63
C GLY A 80 11.61 11.74 -4.24
N PRO A 81 10.41 11.87 -3.64
CA PRO A 81 9.19 11.28 -4.18
C PRO A 81 8.82 11.89 -5.54
N PRO A 82 8.13 11.15 -6.43
CA PRO A 82 7.67 11.66 -7.72
C PRO A 82 6.52 12.67 -7.62
N TRP A 83 5.87 12.77 -6.45
CA TRP A 83 4.71 13.62 -6.19
C TRP A 83 4.88 14.37 -4.88
N ASP A 84 4.02 15.36 -4.65
CA ASP A 84 3.90 16.00 -3.34
C ASP A 84 3.32 15.00 -2.33
N VAL A 85 4.11 14.74 -1.28
CA VAL A 85 3.77 13.78 -0.23
C VAL A 85 3.58 14.55 1.08
N PRO A 86 2.50 14.28 1.85
CA PRO A 86 2.33 14.84 3.18
C PRO A 86 3.55 14.57 4.06
N ILE A 87 3.96 15.56 4.86
CA ILE A 87 5.19 15.49 5.64
C ILE A 87 5.23 14.29 6.58
N GLU A 88 4.07 13.88 7.10
CA GLU A 88 3.92 12.71 7.97
C GLU A 88 4.21 11.42 7.20
N THR A 89 3.66 11.30 5.99
CA THR A 89 3.89 10.15 5.10
C THR A 89 5.34 10.09 4.66
N HIS A 90 5.92 11.21 4.23
CA HIS A 90 7.32 11.28 3.84
C HIS A 90 8.24 10.87 4.99
N SER A 91 8.00 11.40 6.19
CA SER A 91 8.77 11.07 7.40
C SER A 91 8.63 9.60 7.81
N ALA A 92 7.42 9.04 7.74
CA ALA A 92 7.17 7.63 8.05
C ALA A 92 7.84 6.70 7.03
N LEU A 93 7.76 7.01 5.74
CA LEU A 93 8.41 6.27 4.67
C LEU A 93 9.94 6.31 4.82
N HIS A 94 10.52 7.48 5.08
CA HIS A 94 11.95 7.63 5.26
C HIS A 94 12.45 6.84 6.48
N LYS A 95 11.73 6.91 7.61
CA LYS A 95 12.04 6.12 8.81
C LYS A 95 11.95 4.62 8.55
N TRP A 96 10.94 4.18 7.79
CA TRP A 96 10.81 2.78 7.39
C TRP A 96 12.01 2.35 6.54
N LEU A 97 12.39 3.14 5.55
CA LEU A 97 13.50 2.85 4.63
C LEU A 97 14.81 2.63 5.39
N LEU A 98 15.14 3.53 6.31
CA LEU A 98 16.35 3.43 7.14
C LEU A 98 16.39 2.12 7.94
N ASN A 99 15.28 1.74 8.57
CA ASN A 99 15.20 0.51 9.35
C ASN A 99 15.29 -0.73 8.47
N TYR A 100 14.60 -0.71 7.33
CA TYR A 100 14.54 -1.81 6.39
C TYR A 100 15.91 -2.09 5.76
N LEU A 101 16.60 -1.05 5.27
CA LEU A 101 17.95 -1.19 4.71
C LEU A 101 18.98 -1.60 5.77
N ARG A 102 18.82 -1.12 7.02
CA ARG A 102 19.68 -1.56 8.13
C ARG A 102 19.51 -3.05 8.43
N ALA A 103 18.28 -3.57 8.40
CA ALA A 103 18.01 -4.99 8.66
C ALA A 103 18.49 -5.92 7.55
N LYS A 104 18.75 -5.39 6.35
CA LYS A 104 19.26 -6.16 5.19
C LYS A 104 20.79 -6.14 5.04
N ARG A 105 21.51 -5.34 5.83
CA ARG A 105 22.98 -5.30 5.87
C ARG A 105 23.49 -6.27 6.93
#